data_AF-A0A380NMX1-F1
#
_entry.id   AF-A0A380NMX1-F1
#
_cell.length_a   1.000
_cell.length_b   1.000
_cell.length_c   1.000
_cell.angle_alpha   90.00
_cell.angle_beta   90.00
_cell.angle_gamma   90.00
#
_symmetry.space_group_name_H-M   'P 1'
#
loop_
_entity.id
_entity.type
_entity.pdbx_description
1 polymer ?
#
loop_
_entity_poly.entity_id
_entity_poly.type
_entity_poly.pdbx_seq_one_letter_code
_entity_poly.pdbx_strand_id
1 'polypeptide(L)'
;MEKPIQYLHVSLWDFYKKIRRGADTTQLRIEALHKRINNRVPFIGVSNLYTADDMLNAYNTGYVDSLAIGKSVMLNPNLVQLIESGRESEIETTFDWDKAEKYRYTNAMLDGTCRGIDFIQNQNNLNYAIKAKIIKKLN
;
A
#
# COMPACT_ATOMS: atom_id res chain seq x y z
N MET A 1 -35.59 -3.92 -3.34
CA MET A 1 -34.80 -5.09 -2.92
C MET A 1 -33.55 -4.59 -2.24
N GLU A 2 -33.34 -4.90 -0.97
CA GLU A 2 -32.09 -4.54 -0.28
C GLU A 2 -30.96 -5.46 -0.72
N LYS A 3 -29.77 -4.90 -0.97
CA LYS A 3 -28.56 -5.68 -1.29
C LYS A 3 -27.65 -5.69 -0.06
N PRO A 4 -27.47 -6.84 0.62
CA PRO A 4 -26.61 -6.91 1.79
C PRO A 4 -25.16 -6.61 1.39
N ILE A 5 -24.36 -6.06 2.31
CA ILE A 5 -22.92 -5.83 2.11
C ILE A 5 -22.17 -7.15 2.33
N GLN A 6 -21.26 -7.51 1.42
CA GLN A 6 -20.49 -8.78 1.48
C GLN A 6 -19.15 -8.64 2.18
N TYR A 7 -18.53 -7.47 2.13
CA TYR A 7 -17.30 -7.15 2.84
C TYR A 7 -17.17 -5.63 2.98
N LEU A 8 -16.33 -5.20 3.91
CA LEU A 8 -15.89 -3.82 4.03
C LEU A 8 -14.40 -3.74 3.71
N HIS A 9 -14.04 -2.94 2.72
CA HIS A 9 -12.65 -2.67 2.35
C HIS A 9 -12.33 -1.22 2.71
N VAL A 10 -11.42 -1.01 3.66
CA VAL A 10 -11.09 0.33 4.16
C VAL A 10 -9.63 0.65 3.90
N SER A 11 -9.41 1.71 3.12
CA SER A 11 -8.07 2.24 2.93
C SER A 11 -7.64 3.09 4.12
N LEU A 12 -6.59 2.67 4.80
CA LEU A 12 -6.07 3.35 5.99
C LEU A 12 -4.79 4.11 5.71
N TRP A 13 -4.23 4.01 4.51
CA TRP A 13 -2.89 4.50 4.13
C TRP A 13 -1.77 3.78 4.89
N ASP A 14 -1.86 3.65 6.21
CA ASP A 14 -0.94 2.92 7.08
C ASP A 14 -1.74 2.22 8.19
N PHE A 15 -1.46 0.92 8.35
CA PHE A 15 -2.14 -0.03 9.22
C PHE A 15 -2.04 0.38 10.69
N TYR A 16 -0.87 0.89 11.10
CA TYR A 16 -0.54 1.21 12.49
C TYR A 16 -0.81 2.67 12.84
N LYS A 17 -1.50 3.42 11.97
CA LYS A 17 -1.88 4.79 12.26
C LYS A 17 -2.98 4.85 13.31
N LYS A 18 -2.72 5.68 14.31
CA LYS A 18 -3.66 6.04 15.36
C LYS A 18 -4.83 6.87 14.84
N ILE A 19 -5.93 6.86 15.61
CA ILE A 19 -7.08 7.71 15.36
C ILE A 19 -6.66 9.17 15.47
N ARG A 20 -7.06 9.98 14.48
CA ARG A 20 -6.69 11.40 14.44
C ARG A 20 -7.58 12.28 15.32
N ARG A 21 -8.88 11.98 15.38
CA ARG A 21 -9.90 12.75 16.11
C ARG A 21 -11.20 11.94 16.24
N GLY A 22 -12.06 12.33 17.17
CA GLY A 22 -13.43 11.80 17.32
C GLY A 22 -13.55 10.48 18.09
N ALA A 23 -12.45 9.94 18.59
CA ALA A 23 -12.39 8.82 19.53
C ALA A 23 -11.02 8.86 20.25
N ASP A 24 -10.68 7.80 20.98
CA ASP A 24 -9.39 7.66 21.66
C ASP A 24 -8.21 7.74 20.65
N THR A 25 -7.46 8.84 20.70
CA THR A 25 -6.33 9.09 19.79
C THR A 25 -5.09 8.26 20.11
N THR A 26 -5.10 7.46 21.18
CA THR A 26 -4.03 6.50 21.48
C THR A 26 -4.23 5.17 20.72
N GLN A 27 -5.46 4.86 20.34
CA GLN A 27 -5.87 3.62 19.67
C GLN A 27 -5.55 3.61 18.17
N LEU A 28 -5.26 2.44 17.62
CA LEU A 28 -5.13 2.23 16.18
C LEU A 28 -6.49 2.36 15.47
N ARG A 29 -6.51 2.97 14.28
CA ARG A 29 -7.76 3.08 13.49
C ARG A 29 -8.31 1.71 13.08
N ILE A 30 -7.43 0.79 12.70
CA ILE A 30 -7.82 -0.56 12.28
C ILE A 30 -8.50 -1.32 13.43
N GLU A 31 -7.97 -1.19 14.65
CA GLU A 31 -8.52 -1.82 15.86
C GLU A 31 -9.91 -1.25 16.20
N ALA A 32 -10.08 0.07 16.14
CA ALA A 32 -11.38 0.71 16.38
C ALA A 32 -12.43 0.28 15.34
N LEU A 33 -12.04 0.17 14.07
CA LEU A 33 -12.90 -0.34 13.00
C LEU A 33 -13.27 -1.79 13.23
N HIS A 34 -12.31 -2.65 13.55
CA HIS A 34 -12.54 -4.06 13.89
C HIS A 34 -13.59 -4.21 14.99
N LYS A 35 -13.40 -3.52 16.13
CA LYS A 35 -14.36 -3.51 17.24
C LYS A 35 -15.74 -3.02 16.82
N ARG A 36 -15.81 -2.00 15.95
CA ARG A 36 -17.09 -1.43 15.48
C ARG A 36 -17.80 -2.35 14.50
N ILE A 37 -17.07 -3.01 13.60
CA ILE A 37 -17.60 -3.99 12.64
C ILE A 37 -18.12 -5.20 13.41
N ASN A 38 -17.39 -5.65 14.44
CA ASN A 38 -17.79 -6.74 15.33
C ASN A 38 -18.18 -8.01 14.55
N ASN A 39 -17.33 -8.41 13.60
CA ASN A 39 -17.49 -9.60 12.75
C ASN A 39 -18.79 -9.68 11.95
N ARG A 40 -19.53 -8.58 11.80
CA ARG A 40 -20.80 -8.55 11.03
C ARG A 40 -20.61 -8.75 9.54
N VAL A 41 -19.46 -8.33 9.02
CA VAL A 41 -19.03 -8.51 7.63
C VAL A 41 -17.51 -8.70 7.60
N PRO A 42 -16.98 -9.48 6.65
CA PRO A 42 -15.54 -9.59 6.42
C PRO A 42 -14.88 -8.22 6.25
N PHE A 43 -13.76 -8.02 6.93
CA PHE A 43 -13.02 -6.77 6.94
C PHE A 43 -11.67 -6.92 6.22
N ILE A 44 -11.52 -6.19 5.12
CA ILE A 44 -10.27 -6.10 4.34
C ILE A 44 -9.58 -4.77 4.65
N GLY A 45 -8.40 -4.83 5.25
CA GLY A 45 -7.57 -3.65 5.54
C GLY A 45 -6.58 -3.34 4.43
N VAL A 46 -6.54 -2.10 3.94
CA VAL A 46 -5.51 -1.63 3.00
C VAL A 46 -4.46 -0.80 3.73
N SER A 47 -3.19 -1.10 3.47
CA SER A 47 -2.07 -0.37 4.06
C SER A 47 -0.83 -0.41 3.17
N ASN A 48 0.08 0.55 3.40
CA ASN A 48 1.46 0.54 2.91
C ASN A 48 2.31 -0.50 3.68
N LEU A 49 2.08 -1.80 3.48
CA LEU A 49 2.88 -2.91 4.05
C LEU A 49 3.77 -3.49 2.94
N TYR A 50 5.10 -3.43 3.09
CA TYR A 50 6.02 -3.74 1.97
C TYR A 50 6.78 -5.04 2.12
N THR A 51 7.20 -5.38 3.34
CA THR A 51 7.90 -6.64 3.59
C THR A 51 6.92 -7.77 3.89
N ALA A 52 7.35 -9.02 3.70
CA ALA A 52 6.56 -10.17 4.13
C ALA A 52 6.27 -10.14 5.63
N ASP A 53 7.25 -9.71 6.45
CA ASP A 53 7.10 -9.55 7.89
C ASP A 53 6.07 -8.48 8.25
N ASP A 54 6.03 -7.33 7.56
CA ASP A 54 4.99 -6.32 7.78
C ASP A 54 3.60 -6.90 7.54
N MET A 55 3.45 -7.66 6.45
CA MET A 55 2.19 -8.30 6.08
C MET A 55 1.77 -9.34 7.12
N LEU A 56 2.70 -10.20 7.52
CA LEU A 56 2.47 -11.24 8.52
C LEU A 56 2.13 -10.65 9.89
N ASN A 57 2.89 -9.66 10.35
CA ASN A 57 2.66 -9.00 11.62
C ASN A 57 1.33 -8.25 11.64
N ALA A 58 0.95 -7.57 10.54
CA ALA A 58 -0.34 -6.92 10.43
C ALA A 58 -1.50 -7.93 10.46
N TYR A 59 -1.37 -9.05 9.73
CA TYR A 59 -2.37 -10.11 9.72
C TYR A 59 -2.54 -10.74 11.10
N ASN A 60 -1.43 -11.03 11.78
CA ASN A 60 -1.40 -11.66 13.11
C ASN A 60 -1.98 -10.77 14.23
N THR A 61 -2.26 -9.49 13.98
CA THR A 61 -3.02 -8.67 14.93
C THR A 61 -4.46 -9.16 15.13
N GLY A 62 -5.01 -9.90 14.16
CA GLY A 62 -6.40 -10.36 14.17
C GLY A 62 -7.43 -9.25 13.92
N TYR A 63 -7.00 -8.03 13.58
CA TYR A 63 -7.94 -6.91 13.36
C TYR A 63 -8.64 -6.98 12.00
N VAL A 64 -8.12 -7.76 11.05
CA VAL A 64 -8.67 -7.90 9.70
C VAL A 64 -8.77 -9.37 9.34
N ASP A 65 -9.75 -9.69 8.50
CA ASP A 65 -9.88 -11.03 7.90
C ASP A 65 -8.95 -11.20 6.70
N SER A 66 -8.56 -10.08 6.06
CA SER A 66 -7.63 -10.09 4.92
C SER A 66 -6.91 -8.74 4.77
N LEU A 67 -5.72 -8.79 4.14
CA LEU A 67 -4.93 -7.61 3.79
C LEU A 67 -4.99 -7.33 2.29
N ALA A 68 -5.05 -6.05 1.94
CA ALA A 68 -4.86 -5.57 0.57
C ALA A 68 -3.58 -4.74 0.49
N ILE A 69 -2.64 -5.18 -0.37
CA ILE A 69 -1.25 -4.70 -0.44
C ILE A 69 -0.89 -4.16 -1.84
N GLY A 70 -1.67 -3.20 -2.33
CA GLY A 70 -1.59 -2.72 -3.71
C GLY A 70 -0.21 -2.23 -4.14
N LYS A 71 0.42 -1.32 -3.37
CA LYS A 71 1.72 -0.74 -3.75
C LYS A 71 2.85 -1.76 -3.82
N SER A 72 2.84 -2.74 -2.93
CA SER A 72 3.85 -3.80 -2.87
C SER A 72 3.76 -4.72 -4.07
N VAL A 73 2.53 -5.03 -4.53
CA VAL A 73 2.29 -5.75 -5.80
C VAL A 73 2.70 -4.90 -7.01
N MET A 74 2.53 -3.58 -6.94
CA MET A 74 2.93 -2.67 -8.03
C MET A 74 4.46 -2.60 -8.18
N LEU A 75 5.20 -2.59 -7.06
CA LEU A 75 6.67 -2.66 -7.02
C LEU A 75 7.19 -4.07 -7.32
N ASN A 76 6.44 -5.11 -6.97
CA ASN A 76 6.85 -6.50 -7.13
C ASN A 76 5.74 -7.28 -7.84
N PRO A 77 5.71 -7.27 -9.19
CA PRO A 77 4.72 -8.02 -9.96
C PRO A 77 4.67 -9.51 -9.65
N ASN A 78 5.77 -10.05 -9.14
CA ASN A 78 5.99 -11.44 -8.73
C ASN A 78 6.03 -11.62 -7.19
N LEU A 79 5.40 -10.71 -6.42
CA LEU A 79 5.45 -10.70 -4.95
C LEU A 79 5.09 -12.06 -4.34
N VAL A 80 4.00 -12.67 -4.80
CA VAL A 80 3.54 -13.97 -4.28
C VAL A 80 4.59 -15.04 -4.52
N GLN A 81 5.19 -15.10 -5.71
CA GLN A 81 6.23 -16.07 -6.02
C GLN A 81 7.48 -15.86 -5.15
N LEU A 82 7.87 -14.62 -4.87
CA LEU A 82 8.99 -14.32 -3.97
C LEU A 82 8.74 -14.87 -2.56
N ILE A 83 7.54 -14.67 -2.03
CA ILE A 83 7.14 -15.19 -0.71
C ILE A 83 7.08 -16.72 -0.72
N GLU A 84 6.40 -17.33 -1.69
CA GLU A 84 6.24 -18.79 -1.76
C GLU A 84 7.57 -19.54 -1.93
N SER A 85 8.58 -18.89 -2.49
CA SER A 85 9.91 -19.47 -2.73
C SER A 85 10.97 -19.11 -1.69
N GLY A 86 10.60 -18.42 -0.60
CA GLY A 86 11.55 -18.03 0.45
C GLY A 86 12.57 -16.97 0.00
N ARG A 87 12.19 -16.13 -0.96
CA ARG A 87 12.99 -15.05 -1.55
C ARG A 87 12.51 -13.68 -1.08
N GLU A 88 12.04 -13.58 0.16
CA GLU A 88 11.48 -12.34 0.73
C GLU A 88 12.53 -11.21 0.78
N SER A 89 13.81 -11.56 0.86
CA SER A 89 14.93 -10.60 0.80
C SER A 89 15.05 -9.85 -0.53
N GLU A 90 14.40 -10.34 -1.59
CA GLU A 90 14.37 -9.71 -2.91
C GLU A 90 13.16 -8.80 -3.13
N ILE A 91 12.26 -8.69 -2.15
CA ILE A 91 11.09 -7.81 -2.23
C ILE A 91 11.56 -6.35 -2.20
N GLU A 92 11.29 -5.62 -3.27
CA GLU A 92 11.62 -4.20 -3.37
C GLU A 92 10.60 -3.36 -2.60
N THR A 93 11.09 -2.56 -1.65
CA THR A 93 10.27 -1.70 -0.78
C THR A 93 10.30 -0.24 -1.22
N THR A 94 11.13 0.11 -2.21
CA THR A 94 11.29 1.46 -2.74
C THR A 94 11.28 1.42 -4.27
N PHE A 95 10.79 2.49 -4.88
CA PHE A 95 10.74 2.61 -6.33
C PHE A 95 12.06 3.12 -6.89
N ASP A 96 12.60 2.40 -7.87
CA ASP A 96 13.79 2.78 -8.64
C ASP A 96 13.40 3.27 -10.05
N TRP A 97 13.64 4.54 -10.34
CA TRP A 97 13.33 5.13 -11.65
C TRP A 97 14.09 4.48 -12.80
N ASP A 98 15.30 3.98 -12.56
CA ASP A 98 16.10 3.34 -13.59
C ASP A 98 15.55 1.92 -13.90
N LYS A 99 14.64 1.40 -13.06
CA LYS A 99 13.92 0.14 -13.24
C LYS A 99 12.41 0.34 -13.47
N ALA A 100 11.96 1.54 -13.83
CA ALA A 100 10.54 1.86 -13.91
C ALA A 100 9.73 0.87 -14.76
N GLU A 101 10.31 0.37 -15.86
CA GLU A 101 9.69 -0.59 -16.78
C GLU A 101 9.41 -1.97 -16.17
N LYS A 102 10.16 -2.37 -15.11
CA LYS A 102 9.92 -3.62 -14.37
C LYS A 102 8.63 -3.55 -13.56
N TYR A 103 8.25 -2.37 -13.10
CA TYR A 103 7.12 -2.19 -12.19
C TYR A 103 5.79 -2.07 -12.95
N ARG A 104 4.67 -2.18 -12.21
CA ARG A 104 3.32 -2.06 -12.78
C ARG A 104 2.75 -0.64 -12.78
N TYR A 105 3.59 0.39 -12.62
CA TYR A 105 3.12 1.78 -12.66
C TYR A 105 2.81 2.21 -14.08
N THR A 106 1.63 2.77 -14.29
CA THR A 106 1.25 3.33 -15.59
C THR A 106 1.95 4.66 -15.85
N ASN A 107 2.11 5.05 -17.12
CA ASN A 107 2.67 6.36 -17.48
C ASN A 107 1.94 7.52 -16.80
N ALA A 108 0.62 7.42 -16.59
CA ALA A 108 -0.15 8.44 -15.88
C ALA A 108 0.22 8.53 -14.39
N MET A 109 0.49 7.39 -13.73
CA MET A 109 0.94 7.37 -12.33
C MET A 109 2.37 7.92 -12.19
N LEU A 110 3.26 7.58 -13.11
CA LEU A 110 4.62 8.12 -13.16
C LEU A 110 4.60 9.64 -13.38
N ASP A 111 3.84 10.10 -14.39
CA ASP A 111 3.65 11.52 -14.67
C ASP A 111 3.02 12.26 -13.49
N GLY A 112 2.03 11.66 -12.82
CA GLY A 112 1.42 12.19 -11.61
C GLY A 112 2.44 12.36 -10.49
N THR A 113 3.29 11.34 -10.29
CA THR A 113 4.38 11.37 -9.29
C THR A 113 5.36 12.50 -9.56
N CYS A 114 5.78 12.70 -10.81
CA CYS A 114 6.65 13.80 -11.19
C CYS A 114 6.02 15.18 -10.99
N ARG A 115 4.68 15.27 -10.91
CA ARG A 115 3.91 16.49 -10.62
C ARG A 115 3.55 16.65 -9.13
N GLY A 116 4.06 15.78 -8.26
CA GLY A 116 3.80 15.82 -6.82
C GLY A 116 2.53 15.10 -6.36
N ILE A 117 1.96 14.21 -7.18
CA ILE A 117 0.89 13.31 -6.75
C ILE A 117 1.52 12.02 -6.20
N ASP A 118 1.30 11.76 -4.91
CA ASP A 118 1.94 10.65 -4.18
C ASP A 118 1.38 9.26 -4.54
N PHE A 119 1.72 8.73 -5.72
CA PHE A 119 1.51 7.32 -6.04
C PHE A 119 2.64 6.44 -5.51
N ILE A 120 3.87 6.94 -5.58
CA ILE A 120 5.11 6.31 -5.10
C ILE A 120 5.48 6.96 -3.76
N GLN A 121 5.81 6.16 -2.74
CA GLN A 121 6.09 6.68 -1.40
C GLN A 121 7.51 7.27 -1.29
N ASN A 122 7.67 8.33 -0.48
CA ASN A 122 8.96 8.94 -0.10
C ASN A 122 9.81 9.47 -1.27
N GLN A 123 9.30 10.45 -2.01
CA GLN A 123 10.16 11.30 -2.87
C GLN A 123 10.02 12.78 -2.52
N ASN A 124 10.46 13.14 -1.31
CA ASN A 124 10.99 14.49 -1.11
C ASN A 124 12.22 14.60 -2.02
N ASN A 125 12.15 15.27 -3.17
CA ASN A 125 13.21 16.14 -3.71
C ASN A 125 12.91 16.65 -5.13
N LEU A 126 13.17 17.95 -5.32
CA LEU A 126 13.21 18.71 -6.58
C LEU A 126 13.97 18.02 -7.73
N ASN A 127 14.89 17.09 -7.41
CA ASN A 127 15.74 16.36 -8.36
C ASN A 127 14.98 15.42 -9.31
N TYR A 128 13.78 14.95 -8.95
CA TYR A 128 13.06 13.97 -9.78
C TYR A 128 12.29 14.61 -10.94
N ALA A 129 11.78 15.83 -10.76
CA ALA A 129 11.20 16.60 -11.86
C ALA A 129 12.25 16.86 -12.97
N ILE A 130 13.53 16.92 -12.61
CA ILE A 130 14.65 17.07 -13.55
C ILE A 130 14.93 15.74 -14.26
N LYS A 131 15.03 14.60 -13.55
CA LYS A 131 15.22 13.28 -14.18
C LYS A 131 14.07 12.91 -15.14
N ALA A 132 12.82 13.13 -14.75
CA ALA A 132 11.66 12.85 -15.61
C ALA A 132 11.61 13.74 -16.86
N LYS A 133 12.02 15.01 -16.75
CA LYS A 133 12.18 15.91 -17.91
C LYS A 133 13.29 15.45 -18.87
N ILE A 134 14.36 14.84 -18.36
CA ILE A 134 15.46 14.31 -19.18
C ILE A 134 15.01 13.05 -19.92
N ILE A 135 14.34 12.12 -19.25
CA ILE A 135 13.84 10.87 -19.86
C ILE A 135 12.81 11.17 -20.96
N LYS A 136 11.89 12.14 -20.75
CA LYS A 136 10.95 12.60 -21.79
C LYS A 136 11.58 13.33 -22.97
N LYS A 137 12.85 13.73 -22.89
CA LYS A 137 13.59 14.37 -24.00
C LYS A 137 14.39 13.37 -24.85
N LEU A 138 14.57 12.14 -24.37
CA LEU A 138 15.36 11.10 -25.02
C LEU A 138 14.49 10.09 -25.81
N ASN A 139 13.16 10.22 -25.71
CA ASN A 139 12.15 9.51 -26.51
C ASN A 139 11.32 10.52 -27.30
#